data_AF-A0A842RQV3-F1
#
_entry.id   AF-A0A842RQV3-F1
#
_cell.length_a   1.000
_cell.length_b   1.000
_cell.length_c   1.000
_cell.angle_alpha   90.00
_cell.angle_beta   90.00
_cell.angle_gamma   90.00
#
_symmetry.space_group_name_H-M   'P 1'
#
loop_
_entity.id
_entity.type
_entity.pdbx_description
1 polymer ?
#
loop_
_entity_poly.entity_id
_entity_poly.type
_entity_poly.pdbx_seq_one_letter_code
_entity_poly.pdbx_strand_id
1 'polypeptide(L)'
;MKRKSNTLFLILVLIFLSIMSFFFISFVKANGNTSDAYTSDVQVDDLFVYNVSEFGGSSMWFNTTPWPGDSYEGDFETNQGGQIKLQLKGYFNFSGNIINDKIPWFDIEVLKMDAGVLNSNFSLSNRSNNEISSNLILGYNKSQFGFLIPNNNLSYIKSIAEDQANGYFLGDVSIEESYNFLFIGYEQASGGQTTNLIYDKKTGLLVQAETSFLDYRLEMKLLNYTFDYSKLFQYNVSDFGDNPAWWFVFSDKGFYQTSDDGLINVEFNGLYSRDSGDWGDSFPDMIPWCNISIYNRTLAGLTLNFTQYNVSNKEVAMALNLGFNNFLSGFLIPSIQNITQIKKIALEEATGFTNGTVLLSETKLTLGIQFDEIGGTQKMEMIYEKQTGLLLWANVKYSEFLLNLTLYGYSPWQFKTDTTPLDPINLQWIPYILIASVVFLGIGGSFLISKFKTKFKKYNKFVIIGLIAAGSFSSLILFATSFSTPPVNDKLENVSNITLVVDYGNGTVYTESNFDLTNYETTAFDALDEWTEIIYTDYGTQGLLVEEINGIKANWKYSINGEYQGIASNKYNLKDGDIVEWYVN
;
A
#
# COMPACT_ATOMS: atom_id res chain seq x y z
N MET A 1 48.81 -36.39 16.74
CA MET A 1 47.35 -36.22 16.57
C MET A 1 47.08 -35.44 15.29
N LYS A 2 46.72 -36.16 14.21
CA LYS A 2 46.25 -35.62 12.93
C LYS A 2 44.81 -36.13 12.75
N ARG A 3 43.82 -35.22 12.72
CA ARG A 3 42.46 -35.44 12.18
C ARG A 3 41.70 -34.10 12.22
N LYS A 4 41.90 -33.25 11.20
CA LYS A 4 41.09 -32.05 10.93
C LYS A 4 40.68 -31.91 9.45
N SER A 5 40.89 -32.94 8.63
CA SER A 5 40.65 -32.87 7.17
C SER A 5 39.23 -33.27 6.72
N ASN A 6 38.49 -34.04 7.54
CA ASN A 6 37.24 -34.64 7.06
C ASN A 6 36.02 -33.73 7.26
N THR A 7 36.05 -32.82 8.24
CA THR A 7 34.93 -31.89 8.51
C THR A 7 34.82 -30.80 7.46
N LEU A 8 35.96 -30.27 6.96
CA LEU A 8 35.98 -29.26 5.91
C LEU A 8 35.45 -29.81 4.57
N PHE A 9 35.81 -31.05 4.26
CA PHE A 9 35.33 -31.73 3.05
C PHE A 9 33.82 -32.00 3.10
N LEU A 10 33.29 -32.41 4.25
CA LEU A 10 31.84 -32.63 4.42
C LEU A 10 31.04 -31.33 4.28
N ILE A 11 31.56 -30.22 4.82
CA ILE A 11 30.94 -28.89 4.69
C ILE A 11 30.96 -28.44 3.22
N LEU A 12 32.07 -28.63 2.51
CA LEU A 12 32.17 -28.31 1.08
C LEU A 12 31.23 -29.17 0.22
N VAL A 13 31.06 -30.45 0.52
CA VAL A 13 30.13 -31.34 -0.19
C VAL A 13 28.67 -30.97 0.10
N LEU A 14 28.34 -30.56 1.32
CA LEU A 14 27.00 -30.09 1.68
C LEU A 14 26.67 -28.72 1.04
N ILE A 15 27.63 -27.81 0.95
CA ILE A 15 27.51 -26.55 0.21
C ILE A 15 27.34 -26.83 -1.29
N PHE A 16 28.12 -27.75 -1.84
CA PHE A 16 28.01 -28.13 -3.25
C PHE A 16 26.67 -28.83 -3.58
N LEU A 17 26.17 -29.70 -2.69
CA LEU A 17 24.86 -30.35 -2.85
C LEU A 17 23.69 -29.37 -2.71
N SER A 18 23.79 -28.39 -1.81
CA SER A 18 22.78 -27.33 -1.67
C SER A 18 22.81 -26.33 -2.83
N ILE A 19 23.98 -26.11 -3.43
CA ILE A 19 24.11 -25.36 -4.70
C ILE A 19 23.48 -26.18 -5.83
N MET A 20 23.77 -27.48 -5.96
CA MET A 20 23.23 -28.36 -7.02
C MET A 20 21.70 -28.55 -6.97
N SER A 21 21.05 -28.42 -5.80
CA SER A 21 19.58 -28.46 -5.72
C SER A 21 18.87 -27.26 -6.36
N PHE A 22 19.60 -26.21 -6.78
CA PHE A 22 19.07 -25.09 -7.57
C PHE A 22 19.17 -25.29 -9.09
N PHE A 23 19.80 -26.38 -9.59
CA PHE A 23 20.22 -26.51 -11.00
C PHE A 23 19.24 -27.21 -11.96
N PHE A 24 17.98 -27.43 -11.60
CA PHE A 24 16.99 -28.02 -12.52
C PHE A 24 15.89 -27.03 -12.87
N ILE A 25 16.18 -26.06 -13.76
CA ILE A 25 15.14 -25.30 -14.46
C ILE A 25 15.37 -25.42 -15.96
N SER A 26 14.33 -25.82 -16.66
CA SER A 26 14.34 -26.12 -18.10
C SER A 26 14.41 -24.85 -18.94
N PHE A 27 15.19 -24.88 -20.02
CA PHE A 27 15.21 -23.83 -21.04
C PHE A 27 13.89 -23.83 -21.81
N VAL A 28 12.97 -22.93 -21.49
CA VAL A 28 11.70 -22.78 -22.19
C VAL A 28 11.77 -21.57 -23.12
N LYS A 29 11.58 -21.80 -24.42
CA LYS A 29 11.35 -20.74 -25.42
C LYS A 29 9.90 -20.25 -25.33
N ALA A 30 9.72 -18.96 -25.59
CA ALA A 30 8.44 -18.25 -25.57
C ALA A 30 7.40 -18.95 -26.43
N ASN A 31 6.34 -19.46 -25.79
CA ASN A 31 5.11 -19.80 -26.49
C ASN A 31 3.99 -19.86 -25.45
N GLY A 32 3.16 -18.83 -25.34
CA GLY A 32 2.09 -18.84 -24.36
C GLY A 32 1.17 -17.64 -24.45
N ASN A 33 -0.11 -17.92 -24.69
CA ASN A 33 -1.23 -17.01 -24.45
C ASN A 33 -1.14 -16.39 -23.04
N THR A 34 -1.71 -15.19 -22.90
CA THR A 34 -1.92 -14.47 -21.63
C THR A 34 -2.42 -15.44 -20.55
N SER A 35 -1.84 -15.36 -19.34
CA SER A 35 -2.37 -16.11 -18.20
C SER A 35 -3.67 -15.45 -17.73
N ASP A 36 -4.62 -16.25 -17.22
CA ASP A 36 -5.91 -15.73 -16.74
C ASP A 36 -5.77 -14.79 -15.53
N ALA A 37 -4.59 -14.75 -14.89
CA ALA A 37 -4.32 -13.83 -13.78
C ALA A 37 -3.85 -12.44 -14.16
N TYR A 38 -3.52 -12.23 -15.44
CA TYR A 38 -3.16 -10.92 -15.97
C TYR A 38 -4.27 -10.40 -16.88
N THR A 39 -4.38 -9.08 -16.97
CA THR A 39 -5.34 -8.44 -17.86
C THR A 39 -5.07 -8.81 -19.32
N SER A 40 -6.13 -8.86 -20.12
CA SER A 40 -6.01 -8.85 -21.59
C SER A 40 -5.72 -7.46 -22.15
N ASP A 41 -5.82 -6.40 -21.33
CA ASP A 41 -5.58 -5.01 -21.74
C ASP A 41 -4.10 -4.72 -21.97
N VAL A 42 -3.20 -5.55 -21.46
CA VAL A 42 -1.76 -5.50 -21.68
C VAL A 42 -1.41 -6.59 -22.69
N GLN A 43 -1.00 -6.19 -23.89
CA GLN A 43 -0.76 -7.07 -25.01
C GLN A 43 0.73 -7.38 -25.16
N VAL A 44 1.00 -8.55 -25.74
CA VAL A 44 2.37 -8.89 -26.18
C VAL A 44 2.82 -7.85 -27.20
N ASP A 45 4.09 -7.46 -27.08
CA ASP A 45 4.79 -6.41 -27.81
C ASP A 45 4.43 -4.96 -27.44
N ASP A 46 3.55 -4.75 -26.46
CA ASP A 46 3.36 -3.43 -25.85
C ASP A 46 4.68 -2.89 -25.29
N LEU A 47 4.93 -1.61 -25.55
CA LEU A 47 6.13 -0.88 -25.12
C LEU A 47 5.76 0.07 -23.97
N PHE A 48 6.35 -0.16 -22.81
CA PHE A 48 6.24 0.71 -21.64
C PHE A 48 7.49 1.56 -21.54
N VAL A 49 7.33 2.87 -21.36
CA VAL A 49 8.45 3.81 -21.29
C VAL A 49 8.39 4.55 -19.97
N TYR A 50 9.40 4.33 -19.13
CA TYR A 50 9.55 4.99 -17.84
C TYR A 50 10.56 6.11 -17.96
N ASN A 51 10.19 7.32 -17.52
CA ASN A 51 11.13 8.42 -17.35
C ASN A 51 11.76 8.35 -15.97
N VAL A 52 13.08 8.52 -15.91
CA VAL A 52 13.85 8.47 -14.67
C VAL A 52 14.09 9.88 -14.16
N SER A 53 13.67 10.18 -12.93
CA SER A 53 13.91 11.48 -12.28
C SER A 53 15.11 11.44 -11.34
N GLU A 54 15.41 10.28 -10.76
CA GLU A 54 16.57 10.08 -9.87
C GLU A 54 17.20 8.71 -10.10
N PHE A 55 18.54 8.64 -10.08
CA PHE A 55 19.30 7.40 -10.21
C PHE A 55 20.62 7.45 -9.44
N GLY A 56 20.92 6.41 -8.66
CA GLY A 56 22.06 6.32 -7.73
C GLY A 56 23.43 5.98 -8.34
N GLY A 57 23.57 6.07 -9.67
CA GLY A 57 24.81 5.74 -10.39
C GLY A 57 24.86 4.30 -10.93
N SER A 58 25.93 3.96 -11.65
CA SER A 58 26.07 2.70 -12.39
C SER A 58 25.90 1.49 -11.47
N SER A 59 25.15 0.48 -11.93
CA SER A 59 24.89 -0.76 -11.20
C SER A 59 25.19 -1.97 -12.08
N MET A 60 25.58 -3.08 -11.44
CA MET A 60 25.83 -4.34 -12.14
C MET A 60 24.50 -5.08 -12.34
N TRP A 61 24.27 -5.62 -13.54
CA TRP A 61 23.16 -6.54 -13.77
C TRP A 61 23.52 -7.95 -13.28
N PHE A 62 22.89 -8.37 -12.19
CA PHE A 62 22.99 -9.71 -11.62
C PHE A 62 22.17 -10.69 -12.44
N ASN A 63 22.86 -11.69 -13.00
CA ASN A 63 22.21 -12.79 -13.69
C ASN A 63 21.51 -13.71 -12.68
N THR A 64 20.21 -13.92 -12.84
CA THR A 64 19.46 -14.89 -12.02
C THR A 64 19.43 -16.29 -12.64
N THR A 65 19.86 -16.41 -13.90
CA THR A 65 20.12 -17.69 -14.57
C THR A 65 21.55 -18.18 -14.28
N PRO A 66 21.76 -19.45 -13.91
CA PRO A 66 23.07 -19.97 -13.59
C PRO A 66 23.95 -20.07 -14.84
N TRP A 67 24.79 -19.05 -15.07
CA TRP A 67 25.93 -19.13 -15.97
C TRP A 67 27.16 -19.70 -15.22
N PRO A 68 28.11 -20.36 -15.90
CA PRO A 68 29.29 -20.90 -15.25
C PRO A 68 30.21 -19.77 -14.76
N GLY A 69 30.32 -19.61 -13.44
CA GLY A 69 31.12 -18.58 -12.79
C GLY A 69 30.31 -17.31 -12.53
N ASP A 70 30.64 -16.59 -11.44
CA ASP A 70 29.97 -15.36 -10.99
C ASP A 70 30.06 -14.22 -12.03
N SER A 71 29.40 -14.37 -13.19
CA SER A 71 29.49 -13.49 -14.33
C SER A 71 28.28 -12.56 -14.40
N TYR A 72 28.55 -11.26 -14.38
CA TYR A 72 27.57 -10.20 -14.65
C TYR A 72 27.36 -10.06 -16.17
N GLU A 73 26.13 -9.72 -16.59
CA GLU A 73 25.83 -9.52 -18.02
C GLU A 73 26.27 -8.14 -18.53
N GLY A 74 26.51 -7.21 -17.61
CA GLY A 74 27.03 -5.88 -17.89
C GLY A 74 26.68 -4.91 -16.78
N ASP A 75 27.25 -3.72 -16.87
CA ASP A 75 26.86 -2.58 -16.05
C ASP A 75 25.78 -1.81 -16.79
N PHE A 76 24.77 -1.35 -16.06
CA PHE A 76 23.77 -0.44 -16.57
C PHE A 76 23.80 0.87 -15.79
N GLU A 77 23.58 1.96 -16.49
CA GLU A 77 23.47 3.29 -15.93
C GLU A 77 22.40 4.09 -16.66
N THR A 78 21.76 4.97 -15.91
CA THR A 78 20.91 6.04 -16.44
C THR A 78 21.10 7.27 -15.57
N ASN A 79 20.33 8.32 -15.78
CA ASN A 79 20.40 9.57 -15.05
C ASN A 79 19.06 10.30 -15.11
N GLN A 80 18.97 11.46 -14.46
CA GLN A 80 17.80 12.32 -14.53
C GLN A 80 17.48 12.69 -16.00
N GLY A 81 16.25 12.43 -16.41
CA GLY A 81 15.76 12.57 -17.78
C GLY A 81 16.05 11.38 -18.69
N GLY A 82 16.78 10.37 -18.20
CA GLY A 82 16.96 9.08 -18.87
C GLY A 82 15.67 8.26 -18.89
N GLN A 83 15.71 7.10 -19.55
CA GLN A 83 14.53 6.25 -19.72
C GLN A 83 14.83 4.77 -19.51
N ILE A 84 13.84 4.03 -19.02
CA ILE A 84 13.81 2.58 -19.03
C ILE A 84 12.64 2.14 -19.90
N LYS A 85 12.92 1.38 -20.95
CA LYS A 85 11.94 0.86 -21.88
C LYS A 85 11.78 -0.64 -21.69
N LEU A 86 10.53 -1.09 -21.67
CA LEU A 86 10.18 -2.50 -21.51
C LEU A 86 9.22 -2.91 -22.59
N GLN A 87 9.54 -3.97 -23.30
CA GLN A 87 8.64 -4.58 -24.27
C GLN A 87 8.20 -5.96 -23.79
N LEU A 88 6.90 -6.15 -23.54
CA LEU A 88 6.38 -7.43 -23.09
C LEU A 88 6.49 -8.48 -24.19
N LYS A 89 7.13 -9.61 -23.91
CA LYS A 89 7.33 -10.72 -24.87
C LYS A 89 6.44 -11.93 -24.62
N GLY A 90 5.83 -12.02 -23.45
CA GLY A 90 4.87 -13.08 -23.12
C GLY A 90 4.97 -13.54 -21.67
N TYR A 91 4.36 -14.69 -21.40
CA TYR A 91 4.21 -15.25 -20.05
C TYR A 91 4.73 -16.69 -20.00
N PHE A 92 5.49 -17.04 -18.95
CA PHE A 92 6.16 -18.34 -18.85
C PHE A 92 6.06 -18.94 -17.46
N ASN A 93 5.91 -20.27 -17.39
CA ASN A 93 6.02 -21.01 -16.14
C ASN A 93 7.47 -20.99 -15.64
N PHE A 94 7.66 -20.55 -14.40
CA PHE A 94 8.97 -20.59 -13.75
C PHE A 94 8.82 -21.14 -12.33
N SER A 95 9.57 -22.19 -12.02
CA SER A 95 9.61 -22.76 -10.67
C SER A 95 10.36 -21.82 -9.73
N GLY A 96 9.71 -21.33 -8.68
CA GLY A 96 10.30 -20.44 -7.69
C GLY A 96 9.74 -19.02 -7.66
N ASN A 97 8.67 -18.74 -8.42
CA ASN A 97 7.92 -17.50 -8.26
C ASN A 97 7.12 -17.53 -6.95
N ILE A 98 7.12 -16.42 -6.21
CA ILE A 98 6.27 -16.25 -5.03
C ILE A 98 4.79 -16.13 -5.42
N ILE A 99 4.54 -15.57 -6.61
CA ILE A 99 3.23 -15.55 -7.26
C ILE A 99 3.11 -16.87 -8.03
N ASN A 100 2.21 -17.76 -7.63
CA ASN A 100 2.06 -19.08 -8.25
C ASN A 100 1.37 -19.02 -9.64
N ASP A 101 1.93 -18.24 -10.57
CA ASP A 101 1.45 -18.05 -11.93
C ASP A 101 2.62 -17.88 -12.91
N LYS A 102 2.32 -17.86 -14.21
CA LYS A 102 3.25 -17.53 -15.29
C LYS A 102 3.82 -16.13 -15.07
N ILE A 103 5.14 -16.01 -15.13
CA ILE A 103 5.84 -14.74 -15.00
C ILE A 103 5.80 -14.00 -16.35
N PRO A 104 5.59 -12.67 -16.38
CA PRO A 104 5.79 -11.84 -17.57
C PRO A 104 7.27 -11.72 -17.93
N TRP A 105 7.60 -11.74 -19.22
CA TRP A 105 8.99 -11.58 -19.69
C TRP A 105 9.10 -10.38 -20.61
N PHE A 106 10.19 -9.64 -20.50
CA PHE A 106 10.40 -8.39 -21.20
C PHE A 106 11.73 -8.37 -21.94
N ASP A 107 11.77 -7.61 -23.03
CA ASP A 107 13.01 -6.99 -23.47
C ASP A 107 13.14 -5.65 -22.72
N ILE A 108 14.33 -5.36 -22.19
CA ILE A 108 14.63 -4.12 -21.47
C ILE A 108 15.72 -3.33 -22.20
N GLU A 109 15.50 -2.03 -22.37
CA GLU A 109 16.50 -1.05 -22.85
C GLU A 109 16.59 0.10 -21.85
N VAL A 110 17.80 0.37 -21.36
CA VAL A 110 18.12 1.49 -20.47
C VAL A 110 18.84 2.57 -21.27
N LEU A 111 18.28 3.76 -21.26
CA LEU A 111 18.75 4.94 -21.95
C LEU A 111 19.24 5.97 -20.95
N LYS A 112 20.33 6.66 -21.26
CA LYS A 112 20.83 7.82 -20.52
C LYS A 112 20.62 9.10 -21.30
N MET A 113 20.39 10.20 -20.59
CA MET A 113 20.29 11.54 -21.14
C MET A 113 21.67 12.20 -21.16
N ASP A 114 22.28 12.33 -22.34
CA ASP A 114 23.54 13.07 -22.51
C ASP A 114 23.30 14.32 -23.37
N ALA A 115 23.54 15.49 -22.80
CA ALA A 115 23.41 16.78 -23.49
C ALA A 115 22.04 16.98 -24.21
N GLY A 116 20.96 16.48 -23.60
CA GLY A 116 19.60 16.59 -24.14
C GLY A 116 19.22 15.50 -25.15
N VAL A 117 20.07 14.48 -25.35
CA VAL A 117 19.82 13.36 -26.25
C VAL A 117 19.79 12.05 -25.45
N LEU A 118 18.78 11.22 -25.70
CA LEU A 118 18.69 9.87 -25.16
C LEU A 118 19.60 8.91 -25.94
N ASN A 119 20.58 8.32 -25.25
CA ASN A 119 21.51 7.34 -25.81
C ASN A 119 21.30 5.97 -25.13
N SER A 120 21.31 4.90 -25.93
CA SER A 120 21.29 3.54 -25.39
C SER A 120 22.54 3.26 -24.59
N ASN A 121 22.36 2.80 -23.36
CA ASN A 121 23.42 2.40 -22.46
C ASN A 121 23.48 0.88 -22.30
N PHE A 122 22.33 0.24 -22.09
CA PHE A 122 22.25 -1.17 -21.76
C PHE A 122 20.96 -1.78 -22.32
N SER A 123 21.04 -3.00 -22.83
CA SER A 123 19.88 -3.72 -23.36
C SER A 123 20.00 -5.21 -23.12
N LEU A 124 18.92 -5.83 -22.67
CA LEU A 124 18.79 -7.28 -22.54
C LEU A 124 17.46 -7.73 -23.13
N SER A 125 17.46 -8.93 -23.69
CA SER A 125 16.26 -9.53 -24.24
C SER A 125 15.78 -10.69 -23.38
N ASN A 126 14.46 -10.89 -23.35
CA ASN A 126 13.80 -12.02 -22.72
C ASN A 126 14.27 -12.22 -21.27
N ARG A 127 14.01 -11.21 -20.44
CA ARG A 127 14.26 -11.20 -18.99
C ARG A 127 12.94 -11.30 -18.23
N SER A 128 12.91 -12.14 -17.20
CA SER A 128 11.69 -12.30 -16.40
C SER A 128 11.40 -11.04 -15.58
N ASN A 129 10.12 -10.76 -15.30
CA ASN A 129 9.70 -9.65 -14.46
C ASN A 129 10.44 -9.62 -13.10
N ASN A 130 10.62 -10.79 -12.48
CA ASN A 130 11.30 -10.92 -11.20
C ASN A 130 12.81 -10.64 -11.30
N GLU A 131 13.45 -11.04 -12.40
CA GLU A 131 14.87 -10.76 -12.64
C GLU A 131 15.11 -9.26 -12.79
N ILE A 132 14.29 -8.60 -13.61
CA ILE A 132 14.37 -7.15 -13.79
C ILE A 132 14.06 -6.44 -12.47
N SER A 133 13.00 -6.87 -11.77
CA SER A 133 12.62 -6.34 -10.46
C SER A 133 13.77 -6.40 -9.46
N SER A 134 14.47 -7.53 -9.38
CA SER A 134 15.57 -7.71 -8.44
C SER A 134 16.74 -6.78 -8.75
N ASN A 135 17.04 -6.57 -10.04
CA ASN A 135 18.12 -5.69 -10.49
C ASN A 135 17.81 -4.21 -10.30
N LEU A 136 16.54 -3.84 -10.33
CA LEU A 136 16.06 -2.46 -10.12
C LEU A 136 15.50 -2.21 -8.71
N ILE A 137 15.54 -3.22 -7.83
CA ILE A 137 15.05 -3.15 -6.45
C ILE A 137 13.57 -2.72 -6.39
N LEU A 138 12.75 -3.31 -7.27
CA LEU A 138 11.29 -3.08 -7.37
C LEU A 138 10.52 -4.07 -6.49
N GLY A 139 10.99 -4.19 -5.25
CA GLY A 139 10.51 -5.18 -4.29
C GLY A 139 11.45 -5.29 -3.10
N TYR A 140 11.14 -6.20 -2.18
CA TYR A 140 11.88 -6.41 -0.95
C TYR A 140 11.79 -7.87 -0.52
N ASN A 141 12.81 -8.36 0.19
CA ASN A 141 12.94 -9.76 0.55
C ASN A 141 12.72 -10.67 -0.69
N LYS A 142 11.79 -11.63 -0.61
CA LYS A 142 11.45 -12.51 -1.73
C LYS A 142 10.36 -11.94 -2.64
N SER A 143 9.72 -10.83 -2.26
CA SER A 143 8.70 -10.17 -3.07
C SER A 143 9.36 -9.27 -4.09
N GLN A 144 9.37 -9.72 -5.34
CA GLN A 144 9.91 -8.99 -6.49
C GLN A 144 8.76 -8.70 -7.45
N PHE A 145 7.97 -7.67 -7.13
CA PHE A 145 6.71 -7.37 -7.83
C PHE A 145 6.96 -6.91 -9.28
N GLY A 146 8.06 -6.20 -9.51
CA GLY A 146 8.47 -5.76 -10.85
C GLY A 146 7.49 -4.82 -11.53
N PHE A 147 7.40 -4.90 -12.85
CA PHE A 147 6.65 -3.99 -13.70
C PHE A 147 5.21 -4.42 -13.95
N LEU A 148 4.87 -5.69 -13.75
CA LEU A 148 3.53 -6.20 -13.97
C LEU A 148 3.15 -7.22 -12.90
N ILE A 149 2.11 -6.89 -12.13
CA ILE A 149 1.50 -7.78 -11.13
C ILE A 149 0.21 -8.40 -11.68
N PRO A 150 -0.19 -9.58 -11.18
CA PRO A 150 -1.54 -10.09 -11.38
C PRO A 150 -2.59 -9.09 -10.89
N ASN A 151 -3.65 -8.91 -11.66
CA ASN A 151 -4.71 -7.95 -11.36
C ASN A 151 -6.05 -8.61 -11.01
N ASN A 152 -6.16 -9.94 -11.17
CA ASN A 152 -7.38 -10.69 -10.84
C ASN A 152 -7.55 -10.95 -9.33
N ASN A 153 -6.48 -10.88 -8.54
CA ASN A 153 -6.50 -11.11 -7.09
C ASN A 153 -5.49 -10.21 -6.36
N LEU A 154 -5.82 -8.92 -6.25
CA LEU A 154 -5.00 -7.95 -5.54
C LEU A 154 -4.88 -8.25 -4.04
N SER A 155 -5.87 -8.91 -3.42
CA SER A 155 -5.80 -9.34 -2.01
C SER A 155 -4.63 -10.28 -1.76
N TYR A 156 -4.38 -11.22 -2.67
CA TYR A 156 -3.22 -12.10 -2.60
C TYR A 156 -1.89 -11.36 -2.79
N ILE A 157 -1.84 -10.35 -3.65
CA ILE A 157 -0.64 -9.51 -3.81
C ILE A 157 -0.34 -8.74 -2.53
N LYS A 158 -1.37 -8.21 -1.86
CA LYS A 158 -1.24 -7.53 -0.57
C LYS A 158 -0.76 -8.47 0.54
N SER A 159 -1.32 -9.68 0.65
CA SER A 159 -0.86 -10.63 1.66
C SER A 159 0.60 -11.04 1.44
N ILE A 160 1.02 -11.23 0.18
CA ILE A 160 2.44 -11.46 -0.15
C ILE A 160 3.33 -10.29 0.29
N ALA A 161 2.89 -9.05 0.08
CA ALA A 161 3.61 -7.86 0.54
C ALA A 161 3.79 -7.86 2.06
N GLU A 162 2.71 -8.14 2.80
CA GLU A 162 2.72 -8.20 4.26
C GLU A 162 3.58 -9.35 4.82
N ASP A 163 3.45 -10.54 4.26
CA ASP A 163 4.24 -11.70 4.67
C ASP A 163 5.74 -11.46 4.47
N GLN A 164 6.11 -10.76 3.39
CA GLN A 164 7.51 -10.45 3.13
C GLN A 164 8.06 -9.31 3.97
N ALA A 165 7.24 -8.52 4.67
CA ALA A 165 7.73 -7.52 5.63
C ALA A 165 8.46 -8.18 6.82
N ASN A 166 8.04 -9.40 7.17
CA ASN A 166 8.65 -10.25 8.21
C ASN A 166 9.77 -11.16 7.69
N GLY A 167 10.31 -10.84 6.51
CA GLY A 167 11.34 -11.63 5.84
C GLY A 167 12.73 -11.52 6.47
N TYR A 168 13.77 -11.71 5.64
CA TYR A 168 15.16 -11.64 6.08
C TYR A 168 15.55 -10.21 6.52
N PHE A 169 15.05 -9.23 5.80
CA PHE A 169 15.09 -7.82 6.15
C PHE A 169 13.74 -7.47 6.77
N LEU A 170 13.73 -7.28 8.09
CA LEU A 170 12.54 -6.82 8.79
C LEU A 170 12.25 -5.37 8.42
N GLY A 171 10.97 -5.07 8.19
CA GLY A 171 10.53 -3.71 7.92
C GLY A 171 9.02 -3.58 8.04
N ASP A 172 8.56 -2.35 7.88
CA ASP A 172 7.15 -2.00 7.89
C ASP A 172 6.65 -1.93 6.45
N VAL A 173 5.48 -2.49 6.22
CA VAL A 173 4.78 -2.42 4.94
C VAL A 173 3.62 -1.43 5.07
N SER A 174 3.43 -0.63 4.04
CA SER A 174 2.25 0.24 3.92
C SER A 174 1.54 -0.11 2.63
N ILE A 175 0.26 -0.42 2.74
CA ILE A 175 -0.57 -0.78 1.60
C ILE A 175 -1.75 0.19 1.55
N GLU A 176 -1.96 0.77 0.40
CA GLU A 176 -3.07 1.69 0.17
C GLU A 176 -3.71 1.38 -1.18
N GLU A 177 -5.04 1.47 -1.25
CA GLU A 177 -5.77 1.35 -2.50
C GLU A 177 -6.63 2.58 -2.73
N SER A 178 -6.60 3.08 -3.97
CA SER A 178 -7.56 4.02 -4.51
C SER A 178 -8.44 3.33 -5.55
N TYR A 179 -9.20 4.13 -6.31
CA TYR A 179 -10.05 3.61 -7.36
C TYR A 179 -9.25 2.93 -8.48
N ASN A 180 -8.24 3.61 -9.03
CA ASN A 180 -7.42 3.08 -10.11
C ASN A 180 -6.10 2.48 -9.63
N PHE A 181 -5.62 2.75 -8.40
CA PHE A 181 -4.25 2.38 -8.03
C PHE A 181 -4.13 1.54 -6.76
N LEU A 182 -3.10 0.71 -6.75
CA LEU A 182 -2.59 0.00 -5.58
C LEU A 182 -1.20 0.54 -5.28
N PHE A 183 -0.99 0.98 -4.04
CA PHE A 183 0.31 1.38 -3.52
C PHE A 183 0.84 0.30 -2.59
N ILE A 184 2.11 -0.06 -2.79
CA ILE A 184 2.87 -0.94 -1.90
C ILE A 184 4.14 -0.20 -1.51
N GLY A 185 4.20 0.19 -0.25
CA GLY A 185 5.35 0.80 0.41
C GLY A 185 6.04 -0.19 1.34
N TYR A 186 7.36 -0.14 1.43
CA TYR A 186 8.16 -0.88 2.39
C TYR A 186 9.30 -0.02 2.91
N GLU A 187 9.49 -0.04 4.22
CA GLU A 187 10.60 0.62 4.90
C GLU A 187 11.29 -0.39 5.81
N GLN A 188 12.53 -0.71 5.49
CA GLN A 188 13.32 -1.62 6.32
C GLN A 188 13.58 -0.98 7.69
N ALA A 189 13.40 -1.74 8.78
CA ALA A 189 13.55 -1.25 10.15
C ALA A 189 14.97 -0.70 10.45
N SER A 190 15.98 -1.14 9.71
CA SER A 190 17.35 -0.61 9.82
C SER A 190 17.59 0.67 9.01
N GLY A 191 16.60 1.15 8.25
CA GLY A 191 16.71 2.24 7.29
C GLY A 191 17.56 1.92 6.05
N GLY A 192 17.83 0.63 5.79
CA GLY A 192 18.71 0.21 4.70
C GLY A 192 18.04 0.16 3.33
N GLN A 193 16.72 0.00 3.30
CA GLN A 193 15.91 -0.05 2.10
C GLN A 193 14.61 0.74 2.28
N THR A 194 14.22 1.47 1.24
CA THR A 194 12.85 1.98 1.08
C THR A 194 12.35 1.62 -0.31
N THR A 195 11.08 1.25 -0.45
CA THR A 195 10.50 0.90 -1.75
C THR A 195 9.04 1.32 -1.79
N ASN A 196 8.69 2.20 -2.71
CA ASN A 196 7.35 2.74 -2.94
C ASN A 196 6.96 2.41 -4.38
N LEU A 197 5.93 1.58 -4.57
CA LEU A 197 5.47 1.13 -5.87
C LEU A 197 3.99 1.47 -6.04
N ILE A 198 3.63 2.05 -7.17
CA ILE A 198 2.24 2.36 -7.52
C ILE A 198 1.88 1.59 -8.78
N TYR A 199 0.87 0.73 -8.69
CA TYR A 199 0.35 -0.09 -9.77
C TYR A 199 -1.03 0.40 -10.20
N ASP A 200 -1.31 0.39 -11.50
CA ASP A 200 -2.69 0.48 -12.00
C ASP A 200 -3.42 -0.83 -11.71
N LYS A 201 -4.52 -0.78 -10.97
CA LYS A 201 -5.31 -1.94 -10.54
C LYS A 201 -5.97 -2.64 -11.71
N LYS A 202 -6.31 -1.90 -12.77
CA LYS A 202 -6.99 -2.48 -13.93
C LYS A 202 -6.04 -3.37 -14.73
N THR A 203 -4.80 -2.93 -14.93
CA THR A 203 -3.83 -3.64 -15.77
C THR A 203 -2.78 -4.42 -14.99
N GLY A 204 -2.57 -4.08 -13.72
CA GLY A 204 -1.43 -4.55 -12.91
C GLY A 204 -0.10 -3.90 -13.29
N LEU A 205 -0.09 -2.91 -14.18
CA LEU A 205 1.14 -2.27 -14.65
C LEU A 205 1.70 -1.31 -13.60
N LEU A 206 3.02 -1.33 -13.40
CA LEU A 206 3.72 -0.36 -12.57
C LEU A 206 3.64 1.03 -13.21
N VAL A 207 3.10 2.00 -12.50
CA VAL A 207 2.93 3.38 -12.96
C VAL A 207 4.04 4.27 -12.42
N GLN A 208 4.47 4.05 -11.18
CA GLN A 208 5.53 4.81 -10.54
C GLN A 208 6.30 3.92 -9.56
N ALA A 209 7.61 4.13 -9.50
CA ALA A 209 8.48 3.52 -8.50
C ALA A 209 9.44 4.55 -7.92
N GLU A 210 9.62 4.49 -6.60
CA GLU A 210 10.64 5.21 -5.86
C GLU A 210 11.26 4.21 -4.88
N THR A 211 12.52 3.83 -5.12
CA THR A 211 13.20 2.82 -4.32
C THR A 211 14.63 3.24 -4.00
N SER A 212 15.11 2.83 -2.82
CA SER A 212 16.48 3.02 -2.39
C SER A 212 16.98 1.81 -1.63
N PHE A 213 18.25 1.49 -1.80
CA PHE A 213 18.93 0.45 -1.04
C PHE A 213 20.40 0.84 -0.88
N LEU A 214 20.83 1.08 0.36
CA LEU A 214 22.14 1.66 0.64
C LEU A 214 22.36 2.96 -0.16
N ASP A 215 23.33 2.98 -1.07
CA ASP A 215 23.64 4.13 -1.92
C ASP A 215 22.85 4.14 -3.25
N TYR A 216 22.17 3.03 -3.59
CA TYR A 216 21.35 2.95 -4.79
C TYR A 216 20.03 3.69 -4.60
N ARG A 217 19.61 4.42 -5.63
CA ARG A 217 18.33 5.12 -5.71
C ARG A 217 17.76 5.00 -7.11
N LEU A 218 16.45 4.88 -7.23
CA LEU A 218 15.73 4.93 -8.49
C LEU A 218 14.37 5.58 -8.25
N GLU A 219 14.10 6.66 -8.96
CA GLU A 219 12.76 7.22 -9.09
C GLU A 219 12.39 7.24 -10.58
N MET A 220 11.27 6.60 -10.92
CA MET A 220 10.80 6.54 -12.29
C MET A 220 9.27 6.54 -12.39
N LYS A 221 8.77 7.05 -13.51
CA LYS A 221 7.33 7.15 -13.79
C LYS A 221 7.01 6.78 -15.23
N LEU A 222 5.94 6.02 -15.42
CA LEU A 222 5.43 5.61 -16.73
C LEU A 222 4.97 6.83 -17.53
N LEU A 223 5.59 7.09 -18.69
CA LEU A 223 5.31 8.25 -19.54
C LEU A 223 4.05 8.09 -20.38
N ASN A 224 3.75 6.86 -20.81
CA ASN A 224 2.61 6.55 -21.65
C ASN A 224 1.38 6.11 -20.85
N TYR A 225 1.34 6.41 -19.54
CA TYR A 225 0.11 6.30 -18.77
C TYR A 225 -0.83 7.46 -19.09
N THR A 226 -2.03 7.14 -19.58
CA THR A 226 -3.05 8.15 -19.88
C THR A 226 -4.33 7.83 -19.13
N PHE A 227 -4.90 8.85 -18.47
CA PHE A 227 -6.25 8.76 -17.94
C PHE A 227 -7.24 8.53 -19.08
N ASP A 228 -8.09 7.51 -18.95
CA ASP A 228 -9.10 7.19 -19.95
C ASP A 228 -10.33 8.10 -19.76
N TYR A 229 -10.31 9.24 -20.45
CA TYR A 229 -11.42 10.20 -20.46
C TYR A 229 -12.72 9.60 -21.03
N SER A 230 -12.64 8.56 -21.87
CA SER A 230 -13.82 7.95 -22.51
C SER A 230 -14.63 7.07 -21.56
N LYS A 231 -14.10 6.80 -20.37
CA LYS A 231 -14.79 6.00 -19.36
C LYS A 231 -15.94 6.79 -18.74
N LEU A 232 -17.06 6.09 -18.53
CA LEU A 232 -18.16 6.57 -17.71
C LEU A 232 -17.81 6.42 -16.23
N PHE A 233 -17.75 7.53 -15.51
CA PHE A 233 -17.58 7.57 -14.06
C PHE A 233 -18.95 7.72 -13.40
N GLN A 234 -19.31 6.75 -12.57
CA GLN A 234 -20.62 6.70 -11.93
C GLN A 234 -20.45 7.01 -10.45
N TYR A 235 -21.22 7.96 -9.91
CA TYR A 235 -21.17 8.36 -8.51
C TYR A 235 -22.51 8.06 -7.84
N ASN A 236 -22.47 7.23 -6.80
CA ASN A 236 -23.62 6.98 -5.95
C ASN A 236 -23.84 8.20 -5.05
N VAL A 237 -25.08 8.68 -4.97
CA VAL A 237 -25.45 9.79 -4.09
C VAL A 237 -26.16 9.23 -2.87
N SER A 238 -25.60 9.46 -1.70
CA SER A 238 -26.18 9.00 -0.43
C SER A 238 -26.97 10.08 0.30
N ASP A 239 -26.80 11.34 -0.08
CA ASP A 239 -27.58 12.48 0.43
C ASP A 239 -27.59 13.58 -0.63
N PHE A 240 -28.77 14.13 -0.93
CA PHE A 240 -28.95 15.27 -1.84
C PHE A 240 -29.86 16.37 -1.25
N GLY A 241 -30.10 16.38 0.07
CA GLY A 241 -31.07 17.30 0.67
C GLY A 241 -32.48 17.25 0.06
N ASP A 242 -33.38 18.09 0.56
CA ASP A 242 -34.81 18.03 0.20
C ASP A 242 -35.22 18.94 -0.97
N ASN A 243 -34.33 19.82 -1.43
CA ASN A 243 -34.68 20.88 -2.38
C ASN A 243 -33.94 20.71 -3.72
N PRO A 244 -34.63 20.89 -4.86
CA PRO A 244 -33.97 20.94 -6.16
C PRO A 244 -32.92 22.07 -6.20
N ALA A 245 -31.75 21.76 -6.74
CA ALA A 245 -30.71 22.75 -6.99
C ALA A 245 -30.91 23.41 -8.36
N TRP A 246 -30.52 24.68 -8.48
CA TRP A 246 -30.68 25.45 -9.72
C TRP A 246 -29.33 25.65 -10.40
N TRP A 247 -29.24 25.27 -11.68
CA TRP A 247 -28.04 25.47 -12.48
C TRP A 247 -28.08 26.85 -13.16
N PHE A 248 -27.58 27.88 -12.46
CA PHE A 248 -27.71 29.28 -12.91
C PHE A 248 -26.44 29.93 -13.46
N VAL A 249 -25.29 29.27 -13.30
CA VAL A 249 -24.01 29.98 -13.30
C VAL A 249 -23.57 30.52 -14.66
N PHE A 250 -23.91 29.82 -15.76
CA PHE A 250 -23.49 30.20 -17.12
C PHE A 250 -24.63 30.27 -18.14
N SER A 251 -25.78 29.67 -17.81
CA SER A 251 -27.05 29.75 -18.55
C SER A 251 -28.15 29.22 -17.64
N ASP A 252 -29.40 29.63 -17.87
CA ASP A 252 -30.55 29.06 -17.17
C ASP A 252 -30.81 27.64 -17.69
N LYS A 253 -30.06 26.67 -17.14
CA LYS A 253 -30.13 25.25 -17.54
C LYS A 253 -31.24 24.51 -16.79
N GLY A 254 -31.91 25.17 -15.85
CA GLY A 254 -33.04 24.64 -15.09
C GLY A 254 -32.66 24.02 -13.74
N PHE A 255 -33.66 23.42 -13.10
CA PHE A 255 -33.50 22.70 -11.83
C PHE A 255 -33.04 21.27 -12.08
N TYR A 256 -32.23 20.76 -11.16
CA TYR A 256 -31.86 19.35 -11.08
C TYR A 256 -31.99 18.86 -9.65
N GLN A 257 -32.29 17.57 -9.53
CA GLN A 257 -32.30 16.89 -8.25
C GLN A 257 -31.95 15.42 -8.42
N THR A 258 -31.46 14.82 -7.35
CA THR A 258 -31.41 13.37 -7.20
C THR A 258 -32.02 12.98 -5.86
N SER A 259 -32.37 11.72 -5.69
CA SER A 259 -32.74 11.16 -4.39
C SER A 259 -31.52 10.55 -3.71
N ASP A 260 -31.67 10.19 -2.44
CA ASP A 260 -30.84 9.17 -1.79
C ASP A 260 -30.82 7.90 -2.65
N ASP A 261 -29.67 7.23 -2.70
CA ASP A 261 -29.35 6.11 -3.60
C ASP A 261 -29.48 6.43 -5.11
N GLY A 262 -29.55 7.72 -5.46
CA GLY A 262 -29.50 8.17 -6.84
C GLY A 262 -28.09 8.11 -7.43
N LEU A 263 -27.95 8.60 -8.66
CA LEU A 263 -26.72 8.43 -9.43
C LEU A 263 -26.35 9.70 -10.20
N ILE A 264 -25.08 10.07 -10.18
CA ILE A 264 -24.49 11.06 -11.08
C ILE A 264 -23.48 10.38 -11.98
N ASN A 265 -23.75 10.40 -13.28
CA ASN A 265 -22.85 9.90 -14.31
C ASN A 265 -22.05 11.06 -14.90
N VAL A 266 -20.74 10.88 -15.02
CA VAL A 266 -19.80 11.85 -15.61
C VAL A 266 -18.99 11.15 -16.69
N GLU A 267 -19.03 11.68 -17.91
CA GLU A 267 -18.27 11.20 -19.06
C GLU A 267 -17.41 12.34 -19.58
N PHE A 268 -16.08 12.21 -19.58
CA PHE A 268 -15.22 13.31 -19.99
C PHE A 268 -15.02 13.32 -21.52
N ASN A 269 -15.11 14.51 -22.11
CA ASN A 269 -14.92 14.74 -23.55
C ASN A 269 -13.50 15.24 -23.88
N GLY A 270 -12.61 15.29 -22.89
CA GLY A 270 -11.22 15.73 -23.01
C GLY A 270 -10.87 17.01 -22.24
N LEU A 271 -9.66 17.49 -22.48
CA LEU A 271 -9.10 18.72 -21.91
C LEU A 271 -9.08 19.82 -22.97
N TYR A 272 -9.52 21.02 -22.61
CA TYR A 272 -9.61 22.15 -23.53
C TYR A 272 -8.84 23.35 -22.99
N SER A 273 -8.22 24.12 -23.89
CA SER A 273 -7.60 25.38 -23.52
C SER A 273 -8.64 26.31 -22.91
N ARG A 274 -8.26 26.94 -21.79
CA ARG A 274 -9.07 27.95 -21.13
C ARG A 274 -9.34 29.13 -22.05
N ASP A 275 -10.58 29.60 -22.11
CA ASP A 275 -10.88 30.86 -22.81
C ASP A 275 -10.32 32.02 -21.98
N SER A 276 -9.77 33.04 -22.66
CA SER A 276 -9.35 34.29 -22.03
C SER A 276 -10.45 34.98 -21.19
N GLY A 277 -11.72 34.70 -21.48
CA GLY A 277 -12.88 35.18 -20.74
C GLY A 277 -13.32 34.30 -19.55
N ASP A 278 -12.73 33.12 -19.35
CA ASP A 278 -13.08 32.23 -18.23
C ASP A 278 -12.53 32.79 -16.91
N TRP A 279 -13.37 33.50 -16.16
CA TRP A 279 -13.05 34.08 -14.85
C TRP A 279 -13.46 33.15 -13.68
N GLY A 280 -12.81 33.23 -12.53
CA GLY A 280 -13.29 32.56 -11.30
C GLY A 280 -12.88 31.10 -11.11
N ASP A 281 -11.90 30.60 -11.88
CA ASP A 281 -11.23 29.33 -11.62
C ASP A 281 -9.72 29.60 -11.40
N SER A 282 -9.18 29.14 -10.28
CA SER A 282 -7.77 29.35 -9.92
C SER A 282 -6.84 28.27 -10.46
N PHE A 283 -7.34 27.23 -11.14
CA PHE A 283 -6.49 26.26 -11.84
C PHE A 283 -5.91 26.89 -13.12
N PRO A 284 -4.57 26.88 -13.30
CA PRO A 284 -3.92 27.57 -14.43
C PRO A 284 -3.96 26.79 -15.75
N ASP A 285 -4.39 25.53 -15.71
CA ASP A 285 -4.19 24.56 -16.80
C ASP A 285 -5.44 24.36 -17.66
N MET A 286 -5.38 23.38 -18.57
CA MET A 286 -6.50 23.00 -19.42
C MET A 286 -7.72 22.62 -18.57
N ILE A 287 -8.91 22.99 -19.03
CA ILE A 287 -10.16 22.72 -18.31
C ILE A 287 -10.74 21.41 -18.86
N PRO A 288 -11.08 20.42 -18.00
CA PRO A 288 -11.81 19.24 -18.45
C PRO A 288 -13.24 19.60 -18.84
N TRP A 289 -13.75 18.98 -19.90
CA TRP A 289 -15.16 19.08 -20.27
C TRP A 289 -15.81 17.72 -20.17
N CYS A 290 -17.09 17.67 -19.80
CA CYS A 290 -17.81 16.44 -19.62
C CYS A 290 -19.29 16.54 -20.01
N ASN A 291 -19.89 15.37 -20.17
CA ASN A 291 -21.33 15.18 -20.13
C ASN A 291 -21.69 14.72 -18.71
N ILE A 292 -22.78 15.26 -18.18
CA ILE A 292 -23.30 14.89 -16.87
C ILE A 292 -24.75 14.44 -17.00
N SER A 293 -25.10 13.32 -16.35
CA SER A 293 -26.46 12.84 -16.25
C SER A 293 -26.79 12.49 -14.80
N ILE A 294 -27.90 13.01 -14.29
CA ILE A 294 -28.34 12.86 -12.90
C ILE A 294 -29.62 12.03 -12.90
N TYR A 295 -29.64 10.97 -12.08
CA TYR A 295 -30.73 10.00 -12.00
C TYR A 295 -31.32 9.95 -10.61
N ASN A 296 -32.65 10.03 -10.51
CA ASN A 296 -33.37 9.71 -9.28
C ASN A 296 -33.50 8.20 -9.10
N ARG A 297 -33.41 7.72 -7.86
CA ARG A 297 -33.85 6.38 -7.48
C ARG A 297 -35.35 6.40 -7.19
N THR A 298 -36.09 5.55 -7.88
CA THR A 298 -37.51 5.31 -7.63
C THR A 298 -37.73 3.84 -7.29
N LEU A 299 -38.93 3.49 -6.83
CA LEU A 299 -39.32 2.09 -6.65
C LEU A 299 -39.22 1.26 -7.95
N ALA A 300 -39.33 1.91 -9.11
CA ALA A 300 -39.22 1.26 -10.43
C ALA A 300 -37.77 1.18 -10.95
N GLY A 301 -36.79 1.70 -10.19
CA GLY A 301 -35.38 1.78 -10.60
C GLY A 301 -34.91 3.22 -10.81
N LEU A 302 -33.79 3.38 -11.54
CA LEU A 302 -33.19 4.68 -11.85
C LEU A 302 -33.96 5.37 -12.98
N THR A 303 -34.31 6.64 -12.78
CA THR A 303 -34.97 7.49 -13.79
C THR A 303 -34.13 8.74 -14.04
N LEU A 304 -33.77 9.00 -15.30
CA LEU A 304 -33.02 10.20 -15.69
C LEU A 304 -33.82 11.45 -15.32
N ASN A 305 -33.24 12.32 -14.49
CA ASN A 305 -33.83 13.59 -14.07
C ASN A 305 -33.30 14.76 -14.89
N PHE A 306 -31.98 14.80 -15.09
CA PHE A 306 -31.30 15.94 -15.67
C PHE A 306 -30.10 15.48 -16.49
N THR A 307 -29.83 16.16 -17.60
CA THR A 307 -28.62 15.90 -18.40
C THR A 307 -28.09 17.19 -18.98
N GLN A 308 -26.77 17.33 -19.00
CA GLN A 308 -26.08 18.40 -19.71
C GLN A 308 -24.92 17.81 -20.49
N TYR A 309 -24.74 18.31 -21.71
CA TYR A 309 -23.70 17.85 -22.61
C TYR A 309 -22.67 18.94 -22.77
N ASN A 310 -21.40 18.52 -22.85
CA ASN A 310 -20.28 19.39 -23.11
C ASN A 310 -20.30 20.63 -22.18
N VAL A 311 -20.25 20.37 -20.88
CA VAL A 311 -20.10 21.40 -19.85
C VAL A 311 -18.70 21.34 -19.27
N SER A 312 -18.13 22.49 -18.92
CA SER A 312 -16.82 22.51 -18.31
C SER A 312 -16.90 21.97 -16.88
N ASN A 313 -15.83 21.30 -16.43
CA ASN A 313 -15.72 20.74 -15.08
C ASN A 313 -15.92 21.83 -14.01
N LYS A 314 -15.51 23.06 -14.31
CA LYS A 314 -15.78 24.24 -13.49
C LYS A 314 -17.27 24.57 -13.41
N GLU A 315 -18.02 24.54 -14.52
CA GLU A 315 -19.48 24.76 -14.46
C GLU A 315 -20.16 23.75 -13.57
N VAL A 316 -19.75 22.48 -13.70
CA VAL A 316 -20.25 21.38 -12.90
C VAL A 316 -19.88 21.58 -11.43
N ALA A 317 -18.64 21.99 -11.15
CA ALA A 317 -18.17 22.28 -9.81
C ALA A 317 -19.02 23.35 -9.12
N MET A 318 -19.32 24.45 -9.83
CA MET A 318 -20.15 25.52 -9.28
C MET A 318 -21.60 25.08 -9.08
N ALA A 319 -22.18 24.33 -10.01
CA ALA A 319 -23.53 23.81 -9.86
C ALA A 319 -23.62 22.91 -8.61
N LEU A 320 -22.74 21.92 -8.50
CA LEU A 320 -22.75 20.94 -7.42
C LEU A 320 -22.04 21.41 -6.13
N ASN A 321 -21.60 22.66 -6.06
CA ASN A 321 -20.81 23.21 -4.95
C ASN A 321 -19.53 22.38 -4.62
N LEU A 322 -18.92 21.74 -5.63
CA LEU A 322 -17.66 20.97 -5.51
C LEU A 322 -16.45 21.90 -5.53
N GLY A 323 -16.31 22.70 -4.48
CA GLY A 323 -15.30 23.74 -4.36
C GLY A 323 -15.70 24.88 -3.44
N PHE A 324 -14.83 25.88 -3.30
CA PHE A 324 -15.08 27.12 -2.56
C PHE A 324 -14.33 28.26 -3.22
N ASN A 325 -14.89 29.48 -3.15
CA ASN A 325 -14.33 30.63 -3.86
C ASN A 325 -13.98 30.28 -5.32
N ASN A 326 -12.73 30.49 -5.76
CA ASN A 326 -12.29 30.10 -7.10
C ASN A 326 -11.60 28.73 -7.14
N PHE A 327 -11.57 27.98 -6.02
CA PHE A 327 -11.12 26.59 -5.97
C PHE A 327 -12.23 25.65 -6.48
N LEU A 328 -12.49 25.67 -7.78
CA LEU A 328 -13.60 24.95 -8.44
C LEU A 328 -13.12 23.63 -9.06
N SER A 329 -12.86 22.65 -8.21
CA SER A 329 -12.14 21.42 -8.58
C SER A 329 -13.00 20.37 -9.28
N GLY A 330 -14.32 20.36 -9.04
CA GLY A 330 -15.27 19.52 -9.78
C GLY A 330 -14.95 18.02 -9.66
N PHE A 331 -15.13 17.29 -10.76
CA PHE A 331 -14.88 15.85 -10.81
C PHE A 331 -13.44 15.48 -11.20
N LEU A 332 -12.65 16.44 -11.70
CA LEU A 332 -11.28 16.20 -12.16
C LEU A 332 -10.37 17.42 -11.95
N ILE A 333 -9.26 17.22 -11.24
CA ILE A 333 -8.17 18.19 -11.16
C ILE A 333 -7.09 17.82 -12.21
N PRO A 334 -7.06 18.45 -13.39
CA PRO A 334 -6.08 18.14 -14.45
C PRO A 334 -4.63 18.38 -13.97
N SER A 335 -4.51 19.34 -13.05
CA SER A 335 -3.38 19.80 -12.25
C SER A 335 -2.59 18.83 -11.39
N ILE A 336 -3.14 17.63 -11.15
CA ILE A 336 -2.91 16.96 -9.86
C ILE A 336 -1.45 16.57 -9.63
N GLN A 337 -0.66 16.45 -10.69
CA GLN A 337 0.75 16.13 -10.62
C GLN A 337 1.57 17.18 -9.86
N ASN A 338 1.10 18.43 -9.81
CA ASN A 338 1.70 19.50 -8.99
C ASN A 338 0.91 19.72 -7.70
N ILE A 339 0.93 18.71 -6.82
CA ILE A 339 0.20 18.71 -5.54
C ILE A 339 0.53 19.94 -4.70
N THR A 340 1.79 20.36 -4.67
CA THR A 340 2.22 21.57 -3.95
C THR A 340 1.45 22.81 -4.43
N GLN A 341 1.29 22.97 -5.74
CA GLN A 341 0.50 24.05 -6.31
C GLN A 341 -0.99 23.93 -5.99
N ILE A 342 -1.57 22.72 -6.05
CA ILE A 342 -2.99 22.51 -5.69
C ILE A 342 -3.26 22.90 -4.24
N LYS A 343 -2.41 22.44 -3.32
CA LYS A 343 -2.49 22.79 -1.89
C LYS A 343 -2.38 24.29 -1.66
N LYS A 344 -1.44 24.93 -2.36
CA LYS A 344 -1.26 26.39 -2.30
C LYS A 344 -2.54 27.12 -2.75
N ILE A 345 -3.11 26.75 -3.90
CA ILE A 345 -4.34 27.37 -4.40
C ILE A 345 -5.49 27.16 -3.39
N ALA A 346 -5.66 25.96 -2.84
CA ALA A 346 -6.70 25.70 -1.84
C ALA A 346 -6.54 26.60 -0.60
N LEU A 347 -5.31 26.79 -0.11
CA LEU A 347 -5.03 27.66 1.04
C LEU A 347 -5.23 29.15 0.71
N GLU A 348 -4.83 29.61 -0.48
CA GLU A 348 -5.03 31.00 -0.92
C GLU A 348 -6.53 31.32 -1.05
N GLU A 349 -7.27 30.43 -1.69
CA GLU A 349 -8.73 30.55 -1.87
C GLU A 349 -9.48 30.43 -0.54
N ALA A 350 -8.90 29.92 0.55
CA ALA A 350 -9.55 29.88 1.86
C ALA A 350 -9.84 31.28 2.43
N THR A 351 -9.14 32.29 1.92
CA THR A 351 -9.22 33.69 2.33
C THR A 351 -9.87 34.59 1.25
N GLY A 352 -10.61 33.97 0.32
CA GLY A 352 -11.22 34.62 -0.83
C GLY A 352 -12.48 35.42 -0.50
N PHE A 353 -13.54 35.22 -1.28
CA PHE A 353 -14.83 35.89 -1.08
C PHE A 353 -15.51 35.42 0.21
N THR A 354 -15.49 34.11 0.47
CA THR A 354 -15.81 33.52 1.77
C THR A 354 -14.52 33.20 2.51
N ASN A 355 -14.47 33.51 3.81
CA ASN A 355 -13.35 33.15 4.66
C ASN A 355 -13.63 31.83 5.35
N GLY A 356 -12.67 30.92 5.35
CA GLY A 356 -12.79 29.63 6.01
C GLY A 356 -11.44 29.05 6.44
N THR A 357 -11.49 27.90 7.10
CA THR A 357 -10.32 27.09 7.41
C THR A 357 -10.23 25.94 6.43
N VAL A 358 -9.05 25.76 5.83
CA VAL A 358 -8.75 24.58 5.00
C VAL A 358 -7.88 23.61 5.77
N LEU A 359 -8.30 22.34 5.80
CA LEU A 359 -7.49 21.21 6.25
C LEU A 359 -7.13 20.35 5.05
N LEU A 360 -5.85 20.03 4.92
CA LEU A 360 -5.31 19.21 3.85
C LEU A 360 -4.80 17.90 4.45
N SER A 361 -5.25 16.78 3.91
CA SER A 361 -4.77 15.45 4.24
C SER A 361 -4.20 14.80 2.98
N GLU A 362 -3.11 14.06 3.11
CA GLU A 362 -2.47 13.41 1.97
C GLU A 362 -2.05 12.01 2.36
N THR A 363 -2.36 11.06 1.49
CA THR A 363 -1.84 9.70 1.51
C THR A 363 -0.93 9.49 0.29
N LYS A 364 -0.48 8.26 0.05
CA LYS A 364 0.37 7.97 -1.13
C LYS A 364 -0.45 8.05 -2.42
N LEU A 365 -1.73 7.70 -2.39
CA LEU A 365 -2.61 7.72 -3.56
C LEU A 365 -3.65 8.84 -3.58
N THR A 366 -3.95 9.50 -2.45
CA THR A 366 -5.07 10.45 -2.37
C THR A 366 -4.71 11.80 -1.74
N LEU A 367 -5.44 12.83 -2.13
CA LEU A 367 -5.41 14.18 -1.55
C LEU A 367 -6.82 14.52 -1.04
N GLY A 368 -6.94 14.66 0.28
CA GLY A 368 -8.13 15.15 0.95
C GLY A 368 -8.07 16.67 1.16
N ILE A 369 -9.18 17.34 0.88
CA ILE A 369 -9.35 18.79 1.05
C ILE A 369 -10.64 19.02 1.81
N GLN A 370 -10.54 19.61 2.99
CA GLN A 370 -11.68 20.04 3.79
C GLN A 370 -11.68 21.57 3.89
N PHE A 371 -12.86 22.17 3.74
CA PHE A 371 -13.10 23.60 3.92
C PHE A 371 -14.28 23.81 4.86
N ASP A 372 -14.07 24.58 5.91
CA ASP A 372 -15.11 25.04 6.83
C ASP A 372 -15.17 26.56 6.82
N GLU A 373 -16.26 27.13 6.30
CA GLU A 373 -16.46 28.58 6.27
C GLU A 373 -16.67 29.16 7.68
N ILE A 374 -16.05 30.31 7.96
CA ILE A 374 -16.31 31.11 9.15
C ILE A 374 -17.74 31.67 9.06
N GLY A 375 -18.62 31.19 9.95
CA GLY A 375 -20.05 31.49 9.93
C GLY A 375 -20.91 30.29 9.53
N GLY A 376 -20.29 29.25 8.96
CA GLY A 376 -20.86 27.91 8.83
C GLY A 376 -21.89 27.73 7.70
N THR A 377 -21.95 28.63 6.71
CA THR A 377 -22.84 28.46 5.55
C THR A 377 -22.32 27.37 4.63
N GLN A 378 -21.01 27.32 4.42
CA GLN A 378 -20.36 26.32 3.57
C GLN A 378 -19.46 25.39 4.38
N LYS A 379 -19.63 24.08 4.16
CA LYS A 379 -18.71 23.03 4.57
C LYS A 379 -18.48 22.08 3.40
N MET A 380 -17.26 21.65 3.20
CA MET A 380 -16.94 20.72 2.13
C MET A 380 -15.79 19.83 2.55
N GLU A 381 -15.87 18.56 2.17
CA GLU A 381 -14.81 17.58 2.24
C GLU A 381 -14.76 16.86 0.89
N MET A 382 -13.58 16.78 0.26
CA MET A 382 -13.38 16.11 -1.02
C MET A 382 -12.11 15.27 -0.99
N ILE A 383 -12.13 14.11 -1.63
CA ILE A 383 -10.96 13.24 -1.79
C ILE A 383 -10.69 13.04 -3.28
N TYR A 384 -9.48 13.34 -3.71
CA TYR A 384 -9.00 13.19 -5.08
C TYR A 384 -7.92 12.12 -5.19
N GLU A 385 -7.89 11.39 -6.30
CA GLU A 385 -6.79 10.47 -6.62
C GLU A 385 -5.59 11.23 -7.20
N LYS A 386 -4.40 11.10 -6.60
CA LYS A 386 -3.20 11.90 -6.92
C LYS A 386 -2.64 11.66 -8.32
N GLN A 387 -2.86 10.48 -8.88
CA GLN A 387 -2.29 10.12 -10.19
C GLN A 387 -3.16 10.56 -11.36
N THR A 388 -4.47 10.72 -11.16
CA THR A 388 -5.44 11.07 -12.22
C THR A 388 -6.12 12.41 -11.99
N GLY A 389 -6.25 12.82 -10.73
CA GLY A 389 -6.99 14.00 -10.30
C GLY A 389 -8.49 13.73 -10.17
N LEU A 390 -8.92 12.48 -10.32
CA LEU A 390 -10.33 12.10 -10.29
C LEU A 390 -10.90 12.27 -8.88
N LEU A 391 -12.07 12.88 -8.78
CA LEU A 391 -12.82 12.94 -7.53
C LEU A 391 -13.29 11.53 -7.15
N LEU A 392 -12.94 11.07 -5.96
CA LEU A 392 -13.32 9.76 -5.44
C LEU A 392 -14.54 9.84 -4.52
N TRP A 393 -14.62 10.92 -3.75
CA TRP A 393 -15.66 11.14 -2.77
C TRP A 393 -15.82 12.64 -2.47
N ALA A 394 -17.04 13.08 -2.22
CA ALA A 394 -17.32 14.43 -1.74
C ALA A 394 -18.50 14.45 -0.76
N ASN A 395 -18.39 15.29 0.26
CA ASN A 395 -19.46 15.67 1.17
C ASN A 395 -19.51 17.20 1.25
N VAL A 396 -20.57 17.79 0.72
CA VAL A 396 -20.74 19.23 0.57
C VAL A 396 -22.02 19.67 1.24
N LYS A 397 -21.92 20.76 2.00
CA LYS A 397 -23.04 21.51 2.54
C LYS A 397 -22.88 22.98 2.17
N TYR A 398 -23.89 23.55 1.54
CA TYR A 398 -23.97 24.98 1.26
C TYR A 398 -25.37 25.51 1.57
N SER A 399 -25.52 26.23 2.69
CA SER A 399 -26.83 26.58 3.24
C SER A 399 -27.69 25.31 3.46
N GLU A 400 -28.80 25.17 2.72
CA GLU A 400 -29.71 24.02 2.76
C GLU A 400 -29.35 22.95 1.71
N PHE A 401 -28.42 23.23 0.80
CA PHE A 401 -27.95 22.27 -0.18
C PHE A 401 -27.00 21.27 0.50
N LEU A 402 -27.27 19.98 0.29
CA LEU A 402 -26.46 18.87 0.75
C LEU A 402 -26.13 17.98 -0.45
N LEU A 403 -24.90 17.49 -0.51
CA LEU A 403 -24.47 16.53 -1.51
C LEU A 403 -23.40 15.62 -0.91
N ASN A 404 -23.73 14.35 -0.73
CA ASN A 404 -22.76 13.31 -0.40
C ASN A 404 -22.73 12.31 -1.56
N LEU A 405 -21.57 12.19 -2.20
CA LEU A 405 -21.38 11.31 -3.34
C LEU A 405 -20.09 10.50 -3.23
N THR A 406 -20.13 9.27 -3.74
CA THR A 406 -19.01 8.34 -3.76
C THR A 406 -18.87 7.74 -5.15
N LEU A 407 -17.67 7.71 -5.70
CA LEU A 407 -17.38 7.02 -6.96
C LEU A 407 -17.70 5.52 -6.80
N TYR A 408 -18.46 4.98 -7.73
CA TYR A 408 -18.89 3.57 -7.71
C TYR A 408 -17.68 2.64 -7.69
N GLY A 409 -17.61 1.75 -6.69
CA GLY A 409 -16.48 0.85 -6.47
C GLY A 409 -15.34 1.43 -5.63
N TYR A 410 -15.44 2.68 -5.19
CA TYR A 410 -14.57 3.26 -4.17
C TYR A 410 -15.24 3.20 -2.80
N SER A 411 -14.49 2.81 -1.77
CA SER A 411 -14.92 2.93 -0.38
C SER A 411 -14.20 4.13 0.22
N PRO A 412 -14.90 5.20 0.63
CA PRO A 412 -14.28 6.34 1.28
C PRO A 412 -13.49 5.85 2.48
N TRP A 413 -12.24 6.27 2.57
CA TRP A 413 -11.52 6.15 3.83
C TRP A 413 -12.34 6.90 4.87
N GLN A 414 -12.73 6.21 5.94
CA GLN A 414 -13.14 6.94 7.13
C GLN A 414 -11.90 7.68 7.58
N PHE A 415 -11.95 9.01 7.57
CA PHE A 415 -11.02 9.80 8.35
C PHE A 415 -11.18 9.33 9.79
N LYS A 416 -10.36 8.36 10.21
CA LYS A 416 -9.96 8.33 11.61
C LYS A 416 -9.30 9.69 11.76
N THR A 417 -10.03 10.65 12.34
CA THR A 417 -9.39 11.80 12.95
C THR A 417 -8.32 11.18 13.82
N ASP A 418 -7.08 11.29 13.36
CA ASP A 418 -5.89 10.91 14.11
C ASP A 418 -5.80 11.89 15.27
N THR A 419 -6.72 11.74 16.22
CA THR A 419 -6.46 11.95 17.62
C THR A 419 -5.75 10.69 18.13
N THR A 420 -4.85 10.08 17.34
CA THR A 420 -3.76 9.31 17.90
C THR A 420 -3.12 10.28 18.88
N PRO A 421 -3.32 10.08 20.21
CA PRO A 421 -2.64 10.89 21.19
C PRO A 421 -1.17 10.71 20.84
N LEU A 422 -0.46 11.80 20.51
CA LEU A 422 0.98 11.84 20.25
C LEU A 422 1.61 10.64 20.93
N ASP A 423 1.92 9.61 20.13
CA ASP A 423 2.22 8.28 20.64
C ASP A 423 3.35 8.51 21.65
N PRO A 424 3.11 8.34 22.97
CA PRO A 424 3.95 8.95 23.98
C PRO A 424 5.33 8.34 23.81
N ILE A 425 6.26 9.11 23.19
CA ILE A 425 7.60 8.72 22.72
C ILE A 425 7.91 7.34 23.23
N ASN A 426 7.68 6.29 22.42
CA ASN A 426 7.61 4.90 22.87
C ASN A 426 8.65 4.61 23.97
N LEU A 427 8.23 4.79 25.23
CA LEU A 427 9.13 4.91 26.38
C LEU A 427 9.84 3.58 26.64
N GLN A 428 9.37 2.53 26.00
CA GLN A 428 9.91 1.18 26.02
C GLN A 428 11.36 1.14 25.50
N TRP A 429 11.77 2.05 24.61
CA TRP A 429 13.14 2.08 24.06
C TRP A 429 14.14 2.88 24.90
N ILE A 430 13.68 3.81 25.75
CA ILE A 430 14.53 4.69 26.56
C ILE A 430 15.54 3.91 27.43
N PRO A 431 15.16 2.81 28.13
CA PRO A 431 16.10 2.01 28.90
C PRO A 431 17.24 1.42 28.05
N TYR A 432 16.94 0.99 26.82
CA TYR A 432 17.95 0.43 25.90
C TYR A 432 18.92 1.51 25.40
N ILE A 433 18.42 2.70 25.06
CA ILE A 433 19.23 3.85 24.66
C ILE A 433 20.16 4.28 25.81
N LEU A 434 19.68 4.26 27.06
CA LEU A 434 20.49 4.56 28.24
C LEU A 434 21.60 3.53 28.46
N ILE A 435 21.30 2.23 28.36
CA ILE A 435 22.33 1.17 28.46
C ILE A 435 23.38 1.34 27.37
N ALA A 436 22.95 1.50 26.11
CA ALA A 436 23.86 1.69 24.99
C ALA A 436 24.77 2.91 25.21
N SER A 437 24.19 4.04 25.64
CA SER A 437 24.92 5.27 25.92
C SER A 437 25.98 5.08 27.03
N VAL A 438 25.64 4.40 28.12
CA VAL A 438 26.59 4.11 29.22
C VAL A 438 27.73 3.20 28.73
N VAL A 439 27.44 2.20 27.91
CA VAL A 439 28.46 1.31 27.32
C VAL A 439 29.38 2.10 26.39
N PHE A 440 28.85 2.91 25.49
CA PHE A 440 29.64 3.72 24.56
C PHE A 440 30.51 4.76 25.28
N LEU A 441 29.97 5.46 26.27
CA LEU A 441 30.73 6.40 27.09
C LEU A 441 31.83 5.69 27.90
N GLY A 442 31.54 4.52 28.46
CA GLY A 442 32.52 3.70 29.18
C GLY A 442 33.67 3.24 28.28
N ILE A 443 33.35 2.77 27.06
CA ILE A 443 34.35 2.37 26.06
C ILE A 443 35.19 3.57 25.63
N GLY A 444 34.56 4.70 25.28
CA GLY A 444 35.25 5.94 24.90
C GLY A 444 36.18 6.46 26.00
N GLY A 445 35.71 6.47 27.25
CA GLY A 445 36.51 6.82 28.42
C GLY A 445 37.71 5.87 28.62
N SER A 446 37.50 4.57 28.44
CA SER A 446 38.57 3.57 28.54
C SER A 446 39.64 3.76 27.46
N PHE A 447 39.24 4.13 26.23
CA PHE A 447 40.18 4.50 25.17
C PHE A 447 40.97 5.77 25.49
N LEU A 448 40.32 6.83 26.00
CA LEU A 448 41.00 8.07 26.41
C LEU A 448 42.01 7.83 27.53
N ILE A 449 41.64 7.09 28.57
CA ILE A 449 42.53 6.75 29.69
C ILE A 449 43.74 5.94 29.22
N SER A 450 43.55 5.06 28.22
CA SER A 450 44.63 4.25 27.65
C SER A 450 45.71 5.03 26.90
N LYS A 451 45.41 6.26 26.47
CA LYS A 451 46.39 7.16 25.84
C LYS A 451 47.38 7.76 26.85
N PHE A 452 47.02 7.83 28.13
CA PHE A 452 47.93 8.27 29.18
C PHE A 452 48.85 7.12 29.60
N LYS A 453 50.15 7.40 29.86
CA LYS A 453 51.18 6.43 30.28
C LYS A 453 50.91 5.88 31.70
N THR A 454 49.81 5.16 31.85
CA THR A 454 49.37 4.55 33.10
C THR A 454 49.53 3.03 33.01
N LYS A 455 49.71 2.37 34.15
CA LYS A 455 49.69 0.89 34.24
C LYS A 455 48.35 0.29 33.80
N PHE A 456 47.32 1.13 33.63
CA PHE A 456 45.97 0.77 33.20
C PHE A 456 45.88 0.25 31.77
N LYS A 457 46.84 0.62 30.90
CA LYS A 457 46.89 0.14 29.50
C LYS A 457 46.87 -1.39 29.37
N LYS A 458 47.43 -2.11 30.35
CA LYS A 458 47.45 -3.58 30.39
C LYS A 458 46.06 -4.19 30.61
N TYR A 459 45.16 -3.46 31.27
CA TYR A 459 43.84 -3.94 31.68
C TYR A 459 42.69 -3.44 30.80
N ASN A 460 42.93 -2.47 29.92
CA ASN A 460 41.92 -1.83 29.08
C ASN A 460 41.03 -2.83 28.30
N LYS A 461 41.62 -3.87 27.72
CA LYS A 461 40.86 -4.90 26.98
C LYS A 461 39.84 -5.64 27.86
N PHE A 462 40.18 -5.90 29.12
CA PHE A 462 39.29 -6.60 30.05
C PHE A 462 38.17 -5.69 30.54
N VAL A 463 38.43 -4.39 30.69
CA VAL A 463 37.42 -3.39 31.02
C VAL A 463 36.38 -3.26 29.89
N ILE A 464 36.82 -3.18 28.64
CA ILE A 464 35.92 -3.11 27.47
C ILE A 464 35.05 -4.38 27.38
N ILE A 465 35.65 -5.56 27.53
CA ILE A 465 34.89 -6.84 27.53
C ILE A 465 33.86 -6.85 28.67
N GLY A 466 34.23 -6.37 29.86
CA GLY A 466 33.32 -6.27 31.00
C GLY A 466 32.14 -5.33 30.75
N LEU A 467 32.37 -4.17 30.11
CA LEU A 467 31.31 -3.22 29.76
C LEU A 467 30.33 -3.78 28.72
N ILE A 468 30.85 -4.45 27.67
CA ILE A 468 30.01 -5.09 26.66
C ILE A 468 29.17 -6.22 27.29
N ALA A 469 29.78 -7.05 28.14
CA ALA A 469 29.08 -8.14 28.82
C ALA A 469 27.98 -7.60 29.75
N ALA A 470 28.27 -6.56 30.53
CA ALA A 470 27.30 -5.93 31.44
C ALA A 470 26.15 -5.27 30.67
N GLY A 471 26.44 -4.58 29.56
CA GLY A 471 25.43 -3.99 28.69
C GLY A 471 24.52 -5.04 28.08
N SER A 472 25.11 -6.09 27.48
CA SER A 472 24.36 -7.19 26.84
C SER A 472 23.47 -7.93 27.85
N PHE A 473 23.97 -8.20 29.05
CA PHE A 473 23.21 -8.89 30.10
C PHE A 473 22.08 -8.01 30.65
N SER A 474 22.32 -6.69 30.79
CA SER A 474 21.29 -5.74 31.23
C SER A 474 20.18 -5.58 30.19
N SER A 475 20.52 -5.54 28.89
CA SER A 475 19.55 -5.53 27.80
C SER A 475 18.74 -6.82 27.75
N LEU A 476 19.35 -7.98 27.99
CA LEU A 476 18.65 -9.26 28.04
C LEU A 476 17.66 -9.33 29.21
N ILE A 477 18.05 -8.85 30.40
CA ILE A 477 17.15 -8.77 31.56
C ILE A 477 15.98 -7.84 31.24
N LEU A 478 16.25 -6.65 30.69
CA LEU A 478 15.19 -5.72 30.33
C LEU A 478 14.24 -6.31 29.29
N PHE A 479 14.78 -6.96 28.26
CA PHE A 479 13.99 -7.67 27.24
C PHE A 479 13.08 -8.72 27.87
N ALA A 480 13.64 -9.55 28.76
CA ALA A 480 12.88 -10.58 29.47
C ALA A 480 11.80 -9.97 30.38
N THR A 481 12.03 -8.80 30.97
CA THR A 481 11.02 -8.11 31.80
C THR A 481 10.01 -7.30 31.00
N SER A 482 10.35 -6.86 29.79
CA SER A 482 9.45 -6.12 28.89
C SER A 482 8.56 -7.03 28.06
N PHE A 483 8.87 -8.32 28.00
CA PHE A 483 7.98 -9.38 27.53
C PHE A 483 6.86 -9.61 28.56
N SER A 484 6.03 -8.59 28.74
CA SER A 484 4.72 -8.75 29.36
C SER A 484 3.86 -9.48 28.33
N THR A 485 3.34 -10.65 28.67
CA THR A 485 2.23 -11.21 27.88
C THR A 485 1.14 -10.14 27.80
N PRO A 486 0.49 -9.94 26.64
CA PRO A 486 -0.64 -9.03 26.54
C PRO A 486 -1.58 -9.26 27.71
N PRO A 487 -2.11 -8.21 28.36
CA PRO A 487 -3.05 -8.39 29.45
C PRO A 487 -4.22 -9.21 28.91
N VAL A 488 -4.34 -10.43 29.41
CA VAL A 488 -5.48 -11.29 29.14
C VAL A 488 -6.67 -10.62 29.81
N ASN A 489 -7.76 -10.40 29.06
CA ASN A 489 -9.00 -9.87 29.65
C ASN A 489 -9.40 -10.71 30.87
N ASP A 490 -10.02 -10.08 31.86
CA ASP A 490 -10.53 -10.82 33.02
C ASP A 490 -11.53 -11.89 32.59
N LYS A 491 -11.46 -13.06 33.23
CA LYS A 491 -12.37 -14.16 32.94
C LYS A 491 -13.79 -13.78 33.39
N LEU A 492 -14.72 -13.71 32.44
CA LEU A 492 -16.12 -13.42 32.72
C LEU A 492 -16.90 -14.74 32.90
N GLU A 493 -17.91 -14.71 33.77
CA GLU A 493 -18.80 -15.86 34.01
C GLU A 493 -19.65 -16.15 32.78
N ASN A 494 -20.17 -15.10 32.14
CA ASN A 494 -20.96 -15.17 30.93
C ASN A 494 -20.56 -14.03 29.97
N VAL A 495 -20.65 -14.28 28.68
CA VAL A 495 -20.56 -13.26 27.63
C VAL A 495 -21.69 -13.47 26.62
N SER A 496 -22.26 -12.38 26.11
CA SER A 496 -23.44 -12.42 25.25
C SER A 496 -23.19 -11.80 23.89
N ASN A 497 -24.05 -12.11 22.93
CA ASN A 497 -24.02 -11.51 21.59
C ASN A 497 -22.71 -11.77 20.83
N ILE A 498 -22.12 -12.96 21.01
CA ILE A 498 -20.90 -13.35 20.31
C ILE A 498 -21.22 -13.74 18.87
N THR A 499 -20.29 -13.47 17.96
CA THR A 499 -20.33 -13.96 16.58
C THR A 499 -19.09 -14.80 16.31
N LEU A 500 -19.26 -16.00 15.74
CA LEU A 500 -18.18 -16.86 15.28
C LEU A 500 -18.21 -16.90 13.75
N VAL A 501 -17.07 -16.65 13.12
CA VAL A 501 -16.86 -16.79 11.67
C VAL A 501 -15.71 -17.77 11.44
N VAL A 502 -15.92 -18.79 10.61
CA VAL A 502 -14.87 -19.74 10.21
C VAL A 502 -14.77 -19.77 8.69
N ASP A 503 -13.69 -19.23 8.14
CA ASP A 503 -13.34 -19.31 6.72
C ASP A 503 -12.42 -20.50 6.47
N TYR A 504 -12.93 -21.50 5.74
CA TYR A 504 -12.19 -22.73 5.45
C TYR A 504 -11.16 -22.57 4.32
N GLY A 505 -10.99 -21.39 3.73
CA GLY A 505 -10.02 -21.11 2.66
C GLY A 505 -10.36 -21.76 1.32
N ASN A 506 -11.52 -22.42 1.21
CA ASN A 506 -12.03 -23.06 0.00
C ASN A 506 -13.26 -22.34 -0.58
N GLY A 507 -13.53 -21.11 -0.11
CA GLY A 507 -14.72 -20.33 -0.45
C GLY A 507 -15.95 -20.66 0.39
N THR A 508 -15.87 -21.64 1.30
CA THR A 508 -16.91 -21.91 2.29
C THR A 508 -16.62 -21.10 3.54
N VAL A 509 -17.63 -20.36 4.02
CA VAL A 509 -17.58 -19.61 5.28
C VAL A 509 -18.74 -20.08 6.15
N TYR A 510 -18.44 -20.46 7.39
CA TYR A 510 -19.42 -20.73 8.43
C TYR A 510 -19.57 -19.51 9.33
N THR A 511 -20.80 -19.15 9.70
CA THR A 511 -21.07 -18.04 10.59
C THR A 511 -22.20 -18.39 11.54
N GLU A 512 -21.93 -18.22 12.82
CA GLU A 512 -22.93 -18.32 13.90
C GLU A 512 -22.94 -17.00 14.67
N SER A 513 -24.11 -16.48 15.03
CA SER A 513 -24.23 -15.10 15.54
C SER A 513 -25.26 -14.98 16.64
N ASN A 514 -25.05 -14.01 17.53
CA ASN A 514 -25.93 -13.72 18.67
C ASN A 514 -26.06 -14.91 19.64
N PHE A 515 -24.98 -15.66 19.87
CA PHE A 515 -24.95 -16.71 20.89
C PHE A 515 -24.26 -16.23 22.16
N ASP A 516 -24.55 -16.93 23.25
CA ASP A 516 -24.02 -16.64 24.57
C ASP A 516 -23.13 -17.79 25.03
N LEU A 517 -22.04 -17.44 25.72
CA LEU A 517 -21.17 -18.40 26.41
C LEU A 517 -21.34 -18.21 27.91
N THR A 518 -21.38 -19.31 28.66
CA THR A 518 -21.71 -19.31 30.09
C THR A 518 -20.76 -20.19 30.91
N ASN A 519 -20.93 -20.24 32.23
CA ASN A 519 -20.17 -21.12 33.14
C ASN A 519 -18.64 -20.93 33.11
N TYR A 520 -18.17 -19.71 32.83
CA TYR A 520 -16.75 -19.40 32.64
C TYR A 520 -16.10 -20.14 31.46
N GLU A 521 -16.85 -20.60 30.48
CA GLU A 521 -16.33 -21.11 29.19
C GLU A 521 -16.43 -19.99 28.15
N THR A 522 -15.75 -18.87 28.42
CA THR A 522 -15.91 -17.60 27.72
C THR A 522 -14.69 -17.21 26.86
N THR A 523 -13.88 -18.18 26.43
CA THR A 523 -12.69 -17.92 25.61
C THR A 523 -12.96 -17.99 24.11
N ALA A 524 -12.05 -17.46 23.30
CA ALA A 524 -12.10 -17.58 21.84
C ALA A 524 -12.06 -19.04 21.37
N PHE A 525 -11.46 -19.94 22.16
CA PHE A 525 -11.50 -21.38 21.92
C PHE A 525 -12.86 -21.96 22.26
N ASP A 526 -13.45 -21.59 23.40
CA ASP A 526 -14.77 -22.09 23.82
C ASP A 526 -15.86 -21.69 22.81
N ALA A 527 -15.77 -20.47 22.24
CA ALA A 527 -16.63 -20.04 21.14
C ALA A 527 -16.55 -20.95 19.92
N LEU A 528 -15.35 -21.47 19.60
CA LEU A 528 -15.15 -22.38 18.48
C LEU A 528 -15.63 -23.80 18.80
N ASP A 529 -15.33 -24.32 20.00
CA ASP A 529 -15.67 -25.67 20.45
C ASP A 529 -17.20 -25.88 20.57
N GLU A 530 -17.95 -24.84 20.95
CA GLU A 530 -19.42 -24.89 21.06
C GLU A 530 -20.09 -25.21 19.70
N TRP A 531 -19.53 -24.72 18.60
CA TRP A 531 -20.20 -24.74 17.29
C TRP A 531 -19.49 -25.59 16.21
N THR A 532 -18.33 -26.16 16.51
CA THR A 532 -17.55 -26.92 15.53
C THR A 532 -16.88 -28.15 16.13
N GLU A 533 -16.64 -29.17 15.30
CA GLU A 533 -15.80 -30.30 15.68
C GLU A 533 -14.33 -29.93 15.54
N ILE A 534 -13.60 -29.85 16.65
CA ILE A 534 -12.19 -29.45 16.66
C ILE A 534 -11.23 -30.58 17.03
N ILE A 535 -10.08 -30.63 16.36
CA ILE A 535 -8.92 -31.41 16.79
C ILE A 535 -7.81 -30.43 17.14
N TYR A 536 -7.25 -30.57 18.35
CA TYR A 536 -6.23 -29.67 18.86
C TYR A 536 -5.16 -30.40 19.67
N THR A 537 -3.99 -29.79 19.76
CA THR A 537 -2.86 -30.25 20.59
C THR A 537 -2.64 -29.27 21.74
N ASP A 538 -2.58 -29.79 22.98
CA ASP A 538 -2.30 -29.00 24.18
C ASP A 538 -0.78 -28.91 24.45
N TYR A 539 -0.24 -27.68 24.43
CA TYR A 539 1.15 -27.37 24.77
C TYR A 539 1.32 -26.84 26.21
N GLY A 540 0.35 -27.09 27.09
CA GLY A 540 0.35 -26.74 28.50
C GLY A 540 0.37 -25.24 28.71
N THR A 541 1.46 -24.72 29.27
CA THR A 541 1.58 -23.28 29.57
C THR A 541 1.63 -22.41 28.32
N GLN A 542 1.83 -22.97 27.12
CA GLN A 542 1.79 -22.21 25.86
C GLN A 542 0.35 -22.03 25.36
N GLY A 543 -0.55 -22.99 25.62
CA GLY A 543 -1.95 -22.97 25.20
C GLY A 543 -2.29 -24.08 24.21
N LEU A 544 -3.49 -24.02 23.64
CA LEU A 544 -3.97 -25.00 22.66
C LEU A 544 -3.64 -24.55 21.24
N LEU A 545 -3.23 -25.50 20.40
CA LEU A 545 -3.07 -25.33 18.96
C LEU A 545 -4.19 -26.10 18.24
N VAL A 546 -5.07 -25.39 17.54
CA VAL A 546 -6.11 -25.99 16.70
C VAL A 546 -5.50 -26.49 15.40
N GLU A 547 -5.63 -27.78 15.13
CA GLU A 547 -5.08 -28.46 13.94
C GLU A 547 -6.14 -28.71 12.86
N GLU A 548 -7.39 -28.92 13.29
CA GLU A 548 -8.50 -29.30 12.44
C GLU A 548 -9.81 -28.67 12.94
N ILE A 549 -10.63 -28.16 12.01
CA ILE A 549 -11.98 -27.66 12.28
C ILE A 549 -12.93 -28.31 11.27
N ASN A 550 -13.98 -28.99 11.75
CA ASN A 550 -14.98 -29.70 10.94
C ASN A 550 -14.39 -30.61 9.85
N GLY A 551 -13.34 -31.37 10.19
CA GLY A 551 -12.69 -32.30 9.26
C GLY A 551 -11.62 -31.68 8.35
N ILE A 552 -11.36 -30.37 8.45
CA ILE A 552 -10.41 -29.65 7.59
C ILE A 552 -9.13 -29.35 8.35
N LYS A 553 -8.06 -30.07 7.99
CA LYS A 553 -6.73 -29.92 8.58
C LYS A 553 -5.96 -28.79 7.91
N ALA A 554 -5.59 -27.78 8.67
CA ALA A 554 -4.94 -26.58 8.15
C ALA A 554 -4.09 -25.85 9.21
N ASN A 555 -3.38 -24.81 8.79
CA ASN A 555 -2.69 -23.88 9.71
C ASN A 555 -3.68 -22.77 10.12
N TRP A 556 -4.51 -23.08 11.12
CA TRP A 556 -5.57 -22.18 11.58
C TRP A 556 -5.01 -20.96 12.34
N LYS A 557 -5.49 -19.78 11.97
CA LYS A 557 -5.28 -18.52 12.71
C LYS A 557 -6.63 -18.00 13.22
N TYR A 558 -6.60 -17.22 14.30
CA TYR A 558 -7.79 -16.54 14.80
C TYR A 558 -7.55 -15.04 15.04
N SER A 559 -8.60 -14.25 14.88
CA SER A 559 -8.69 -12.82 15.23
C SER A 559 -9.94 -12.55 16.06
N ILE A 560 -9.91 -11.45 16.80
CA ILE A 560 -11.07 -10.92 17.53
C ILE A 560 -11.34 -9.53 17.00
N ASN A 561 -12.56 -9.29 16.51
CA ASN A 561 -12.98 -8.03 15.90
C ASN A 561 -12.01 -7.54 14.79
N GLY A 562 -11.52 -8.45 13.94
CA GLY A 562 -10.56 -8.14 12.88
C GLY A 562 -9.10 -7.98 13.33
N GLU A 563 -8.79 -8.09 14.63
CA GLU A 563 -7.44 -7.90 15.16
C GLU A 563 -6.80 -9.22 15.66
N TYR A 564 -5.54 -9.45 15.28
CA TYR A 564 -4.76 -10.60 15.73
C TYR A 564 -4.25 -10.42 17.16
N GLN A 565 -4.58 -11.37 18.05
CA GLN A 565 -4.38 -11.18 19.50
C GLN A 565 -3.03 -11.64 20.04
N GLY A 566 -2.23 -12.38 19.26
CA GLY A 566 -0.89 -12.82 19.67
C GLY A 566 -0.81 -13.72 20.91
N ILE A 567 -1.96 -14.22 21.41
CA ILE A 567 -2.06 -15.18 22.51
C ILE A 567 -2.83 -16.43 22.05
N ALA A 568 -2.74 -17.54 22.77
CA ALA A 568 -3.49 -18.75 22.43
C ALA A 568 -5.00 -18.54 22.63
N SER A 569 -5.85 -19.10 21.76
CA SER A 569 -7.30 -18.90 21.77
C SER A 569 -7.97 -19.33 23.07
N ASN A 570 -7.44 -20.37 23.73
CA ASN A 570 -7.92 -20.87 25.03
C ASN A 570 -7.53 -19.98 26.22
N LYS A 571 -6.83 -18.87 25.97
CA LYS A 571 -6.45 -17.90 26.99
C LYS A 571 -7.05 -16.53 26.73
N TYR A 572 -7.62 -16.27 25.56
CA TYR A 572 -8.27 -14.99 25.28
C TYR A 572 -9.70 -15.03 25.78
N ASN A 573 -10.00 -14.34 26.90
CA ASN A 573 -11.37 -14.20 27.40
C ASN A 573 -12.12 -13.14 26.57
N LEU A 574 -13.28 -13.51 26.05
CA LEU A 574 -14.15 -12.68 25.23
C LEU A 574 -14.91 -11.65 26.07
N LYS A 575 -15.52 -10.68 25.39
CA LYS A 575 -16.46 -9.69 25.92
C LYS A 575 -17.75 -9.73 25.13
N ASP A 576 -18.80 -9.14 25.70
CA ASP A 576 -20.09 -9.02 25.03
C ASP A 576 -19.94 -8.33 23.66
N GLY A 577 -20.50 -8.95 22.62
CA GLY A 577 -20.47 -8.42 21.26
C GLY A 577 -19.23 -8.76 20.44
N ASP A 578 -18.26 -9.50 20.98
CA ASP A 578 -17.04 -9.86 20.24
C ASP A 578 -17.34 -10.76 19.02
N ILE A 579 -16.58 -10.52 17.95
CA ILE A 579 -16.57 -11.32 16.73
C ILE A 579 -15.28 -12.15 16.73
N VAL A 580 -15.41 -13.47 16.83
CA VAL A 580 -14.31 -14.44 16.77
C VAL A 580 -14.21 -14.95 15.33
N GLU A 581 -13.07 -14.72 14.68
CA GLU A 581 -12.86 -15.12 13.30
C GLU A 581 -11.72 -16.15 13.24
N TRP A 582 -11.94 -17.24 12.52
CA TRP A 582 -10.95 -18.27 12.24
C TRP A 582 -10.76 -18.40 10.74
N TYR A 583 -9.51 -18.46 10.28
CA TYR A 583 -9.20 -18.58 8.86
C TYR A 583 -7.94 -19.41 8.63
N VAL A 584 -7.87 -20.03 7.45
CA VAL A 584 -6.71 -20.78 6.99
C VAL A 584 -5.61 -19.82 6.55
N ASN A 585 -4.39 -20.01 7.07
CA ASN A 585 -3.20 -19.28 6.62
C ASN A 585 -2.57 -19.85 5.35
#